data_AF-A0A928UGY9-F1
#
_entry.id   AF-A0A928UGY9-F1
#
_cell.length_a   1.000
_cell.length_b   1.000
_cell.length_c   1.000
_cell.angle_alpha   90.00
_cell.angle_beta   90.00
_cell.angle_gamma   90.00
#
_symmetry.space_group_name_H-M   'P 1'
#
loop_
_entity.id
_entity.type
_entity.pdbx_description
1 polymer ?
#
loop_
_entity_poly.entity_id
_entity_poly.type
_entity_poly.pdbx_seq_one_letter_code
_entity_poly.pdbx_strand_id
1 'polypeptide(L)'
;MIIDDIKYKYIYQQNFQAMKPSHFSGIDYAVVRKFKAPVEKFNNPQNFQAWCKELLLKFLNFEHKNESNIIHIDRKFAINKWKEFIISKEDVWSPAKRLLVFTSMVKNKGKNNKTIPPIVKEDILNDSISIISDKLMQDKDTLFSLGKLYRQKLKDYYLKDIPAKYTGWIEIESKKSKPEKYEQNLEKLKILSNRLWCTQKDTHAKTYLENGNMHIYLENGNPKLCLRISGCEIQEIQGEKNNSVIPIEYIKTLKEHLNNSKYLLSDDMEFIIKLSEIMD
;
A
#
# COMPACT_ATOMS: atom_id res chain seq x y z
N MET A 1 -72.77 9.48 -22.87
CA MET A 1 -71.37 9.93 -22.73
C MET A 1 -71.04 9.94 -21.25
N ILE A 2 -70.57 8.80 -20.75
CA ILE A 2 -70.16 8.60 -19.35
C ILE A 2 -68.63 8.69 -19.39
N ILE A 3 -68.08 9.72 -18.76
CA ILE A 3 -66.64 9.80 -18.50
C ILE A 3 -66.45 9.13 -17.15
N ASP A 4 -66.05 7.87 -17.20
CA ASP A 4 -65.68 7.12 -15.99
C ASP A 4 -64.31 7.60 -15.50
N ASP A 5 -64.36 8.34 -14.39
CA ASP A 5 -63.26 8.66 -13.49
C ASP A 5 -62.68 7.38 -12.87
N ILE A 6 -61.87 6.64 -13.62
CA ILE A 6 -61.00 5.60 -13.04
C ILE A 6 -59.69 6.28 -12.62
N LYS A 7 -59.70 6.73 -11.36
CA LYS A 7 -58.51 7.01 -10.55
C LYS A 7 -57.50 5.88 -10.68
N TYR A 8 -56.48 6.05 -11.51
CA TYR A 8 -55.21 5.32 -11.39
C TYR A 8 -54.47 5.82 -10.14
N LYS A 9 -54.95 5.39 -8.98
CA LYS A 9 -54.22 5.48 -7.73
C LYS A 9 -53.36 4.22 -7.61
N TYR A 10 -52.25 4.18 -8.35
CA TYR A 10 -51.14 3.32 -7.96
C TYR A 10 -50.58 3.89 -6.65
N ILE A 11 -51.18 3.46 -5.54
CA ILE A 11 -50.56 3.54 -4.23
C ILE A 11 -49.33 2.65 -4.34
N TYR A 12 -48.15 3.25 -4.49
CA TYR A 12 -46.92 2.62 -4.06
C TYR A 12 -47.15 2.22 -2.59
N GLN A 13 -47.45 0.94 -2.35
CA GLN A 13 -47.23 0.38 -1.03
C GLN A 13 -45.72 0.49 -0.79
N GLN A 14 -45.31 1.55 -0.10
CA GLN A 14 -44.02 1.55 0.57
C GLN A 14 -44.09 0.45 1.61
N ASN A 15 -43.62 -0.74 1.22
CA ASN A 15 -43.33 -1.79 2.17
C ASN A 15 -42.20 -1.27 3.06
N PHE A 16 -42.54 -0.82 4.26
CA PHE A 16 -41.64 -0.49 5.37
C PHE A 16 -40.96 -1.76 5.93
N GLN A 17 -40.48 -2.64 5.05
CA GLN A 17 -39.73 -3.80 5.48
C GLN A 17 -38.27 -3.39 5.61
N ALA A 18 -37.78 -3.40 6.85
CA ALA A 18 -36.38 -3.28 7.18
C ALA A 18 -35.52 -4.20 6.29
N MET A 19 -34.39 -3.68 5.81
CA MET A 19 -33.46 -4.47 5.02
C MET A 19 -32.83 -5.59 5.87
N LYS A 20 -32.49 -6.70 5.21
CA LYS A 20 -31.83 -7.87 5.79
C LYS A 20 -30.43 -8.02 5.19
N PRO A 21 -29.47 -8.66 5.89
CA PRO A 21 -28.15 -8.94 5.34
C PRO A 21 -28.18 -9.68 3.99
N SER A 22 -29.19 -10.53 3.78
CA SER A 22 -29.39 -11.28 2.54
C SER A 22 -29.67 -10.39 1.32
N HIS A 23 -30.17 -9.17 1.52
CA HIS A 23 -30.46 -8.20 0.45
C HIS A 23 -29.19 -7.53 -0.13
N PHE A 24 -28.02 -7.75 0.47
CA PHE A 24 -26.76 -7.21 0.00
C PHE A 24 -25.92 -8.31 -0.69
N SER A 25 -25.11 -7.89 -1.66
CA SER A 25 -24.14 -8.73 -2.37
C SER A 25 -22.83 -7.98 -2.62
N GLY A 26 -21.78 -8.72 -2.99
CA GLY A 26 -20.48 -8.16 -3.38
C GLY A 26 -19.93 -7.14 -2.36
N ILE A 27 -19.58 -5.95 -2.86
CA ILE A 27 -18.97 -4.87 -2.08
C ILE A 27 -19.90 -4.29 -1.00
N ASP A 28 -21.20 -4.19 -1.27
CA ASP A 28 -22.14 -3.68 -0.27
C ASP A 28 -22.24 -4.65 0.90
N TYR A 29 -22.29 -5.96 0.61
CA TYR A 29 -22.25 -7.00 1.64
C TYR A 29 -20.93 -7.01 2.43
N ALA A 30 -19.81 -6.79 1.73
CA ALA A 30 -18.49 -6.63 2.35
C ALA A 30 -18.48 -5.49 3.40
N VAL A 31 -19.12 -4.37 3.08
CA VAL A 31 -19.25 -3.22 3.98
C VAL A 31 -20.17 -3.55 5.15
N VAL A 32 -21.34 -4.15 4.90
CA VAL A 32 -22.27 -4.58 5.95
C VAL A 32 -21.56 -5.44 7.00
N ARG A 33 -20.81 -6.47 6.57
CA ARG A 33 -20.04 -7.34 7.47
C ARG A 33 -18.92 -6.60 8.20
N LYS A 34 -18.08 -5.86 7.46
CA LYS A 34 -16.88 -5.22 8.01
C LYS A 34 -17.20 -4.17 9.06
N PHE A 35 -18.27 -3.40 8.86
CA PHE A 35 -18.63 -2.28 9.72
C PHE A 35 -19.81 -2.57 10.64
N LYS A 36 -20.38 -3.79 10.61
CA LYS A 36 -21.59 -4.16 11.34
C LYS A 36 -22.71 -3.13 11.11
N ALA A 37 -23.02 -2.88 9.84
CA ALA A 37 -24.01 -1.88 9.48
C ALA A 37 -25.38 -2.23 10.10
N PRO A 38 -26.12 -1.25 10.64
CA PRO A 38 -27.43 -1.47 11.25
C PRO A 38 -28.51 -1.65 10.16
N VAL A 39 -28.45 -2.77 9.45
CA VAL A 39 -29.25 -3.05 8.25
C VAL A 39 -30.76 -2.95 8.49
N GLU A 40 -31.19 -3.27 9.71
CA GLU A 40 -32.57 -3.20 10.17
C GLU A 40 -33.12 -1.76 10.21
N LYS A 41 -32.25 -0.74 10.20
CA LYS A 41 -32.63 0.67 10.17
C LYS A 41 -32.77 1.23 8.75
N PHE A 42 -32.45 0.44 7.73
CA PHE A 42 -32.53 0.87 6.34
C PHE A 42 -33.83 0.37 5.72
N ASN A 43 -34.57 1.28 5.10
CA ASN A 43 -35.82 0.96 4.39
C ASN A 43 -35.55 0.67 2.91
N ASN A 44 -34.42 1.13 2.37
CA ASN A 44 -34.02 0.95 0.99
C ASN A 44 -32.49 1.06 0.80
N PRO A 45 -31.94 0.63 -0.35
CA PRO A 45 -30.50 0.72 -0.62
C PRO A 45 -29.93 2.15 -0.52
N GLN A 46 -30.72 3.18 -0.81
CA GLN A 46 -30.29 4.57 -0.72
C GLN A 46 -29.99 4.98 0.73
N ASN A 47 -30.76 4.49 1.71
CA ASN A 47 -30.47 4.71 3.13
C ASN A 47 -29.12 4.10 3.53
N PHE A 48 -28.82 2.89 3.04
CA PHE A 48 -27.53 2.25 3.28
C PHE A 48 -26.37 3.05 2.65
N GLN A 49 -26.52 3.53 1.42
CA GLN A 49 -25.48 4.32 0.76
C GLN A 49 -25.30 5.69 1.43
N ALA A 50 -26.37 6.33 1.92
CA ALA A 50 -26.29 7.55 2.71
C ALA A 50 -25.52 7.33 4.01
N TRP A 51 -25.82 6.24 4.74
CA TRP A 51 -25.08 5.85 5.94
C TRP A 51 -23.59 5.61 5.65
N CYS A 52 -23.27 4.95 4.54
CA CYS A 52 -21.89 4.76 4.09
C CYS A 52 -21.20 6.10 3.80
N LYS A 53 -21.90 7.06 3.18
CA LYS A 53 -21.38 8.40 2.88
C LYS A 53 -21.05 9.16 4.17
N GLU A 54 -21.97 9.18 5.13
CA GLU A 54 -21.73 9.81 6.43
C GLU A 54 -20.53 9.20 7.17
N LEU A 55 -20.43 7.87 7.18
CA LEU A 55 -19.33 7.18 7.82
C LEU A 55 -17.99 7.45 7.10
N LEU A 56 -17.99 7.49 5.77
CA LEU A 56 -16.81 7.87 4.99
C LEU A 56 -16.35 9.30 5.32
N LEU A 57 -17.27 10.27 5.39
CA LEU A 57 -16.94 11.65 5.73
C LEU A 57 -16.28 11.76 7.10
N LYS A 58 -16.71 10.97 8.09
CA LYS A 58 -16.03 10.89 9.40
C LYS A 58 -14.58 10.43 9.29
N PHE A 59 -14.29 9.49 8.39
CA PHE A 59 -12.92 9.03 8.13
C PHE A 59 -12.09 10.04 7.33
N LEU A 60 -12.68 10.71 6.35
CA LEU A 60 -11.99 11.72 5.53
C LEU A 60 -11.67 12.98 6.33
N ASN A 61 -12.57 13.40 7.22
CA ASN A 61 -12.40 14.58 8.07
C ASN A 61 -11.58 14.30 9.34
N PHE A 62 -11.18 13.03 9.57
CA PHE A 62 -10.30 12.72 10.68
C PHE A 62 -8.95 13.40 10.49
N GLU A 63 -8.63 14.33 11.38
CA GLU A 63 -7.32 14.97 11.45
C GLU A 63 -6.35 14.11 12.23
N HIS A 64 -5.23 13.78 11.60
CA HIS A 64 -4.10 13.19 12.31
C HIS A 64 -3.33 14.33 13.00
N LYS A 65 -3.09 14.20 14.31
CA LYS A 65 -2.30 15.18 15.07
C LYS A 65 -0.98 15.49 14.35
N ASN A 66 -0.59 16.77 14.37
CA ASN A 66 0.68 17.22 13.84
C ASN A 66 1.80 16.67 14.73
N GLU A 67 2.45 15.61 14.26
CA GLU A 67 3.67 15.07 14.84
C GLU A 67 4.82 15.32 13.84
N SER A 68 5.94 15.85 14.34
CA SER A 68 7.07 16.33 13.53
C SER A 68 8.02 15.22 13.05
N ASN A 69 7.76 13.96 13.40
CA ASN A 69 8.60 12.85 12.97
C ASN A 69 8.32 12.48 11.50
N ILE A 70 9.38 12.23 10.72
CA ILE A 70 9.35 11.89 9.28
C ILE A 70 8.33 10.79 8.95
N ILE A 71 8.16 9.78 9.82
CA ILE A 71 7.16 8.71 9.62
C ILE A 71 5.73 9.27 9.54
N HIS A 72 5.45 10.31 10.31
CA HIS A 72 4.15 10.98 10.35
C HIS A 72 3.95 11.87 9.12
N ILE A 73 5.02 12.49 8.61
CA ILE A 73 5.00 13.27 7.36
C ILE A 73 4.65 12.35 6.18
N ASP A 74 5.41 11.27 5.96
CA ASP A 74 5.17 10.35 4.84
C ASP A 74 3.80 9.68 4.94
N ARG A 75 3.40 9.28 6.15
CA ARG A 75 2.06 8.74 6.39
C ARG A 75 0.97 9.77 6.08
N LYS A 76 1.12 11.03 6.52
CA LYS A 76 0.16 12.11 6.25
C LYS A 76 0.04 12.36 4.74
N PHE A 77 1.16 12.41 4.02
CA PHE A 77 1.18 12.54 2.57
C PHE A 77 0.45 11.39 1.88
N ALA A 78 0.77 10.14 2.23
CA ALA A 78 0.11 8.96 1.67
C ALA A 78 -1.41 8.94 1.99
N ILE A 79 -1.81 9.33 3.20
CA ILE A 79 -3.23 9.45 3.56
C ILE A 79 -3.92 10.52 2.71
N ASN A 80 -3.30 11.69 2.52
CA ASN A 80 -3.84 12.75 1.69
C ASN A 80 -4.01 12.30 0.23
N LYS A 81 -3.05 11.56 -0.33
CA LYS A 81 -3.18 10.95 -1.66
C LYS A 81 -4.36 10.00 -1.76
N TRP A 82 -4.62 9.20 -0.73
CA TRP A 82 -5.83 8.38 -0.68
C TRP A 82 -7.12 9.21 -0.52
N LYS A 83 -7.11 10.30 0.25
CA LYS A 83 -8.25 11.21 0.37
C LYS A 83 -8.58 11.85 -0.98
N GLU A 84 -7.58 12.43 -1.65
CA GLU A 84 -7.68 13.00 -3.01
C GLU A 84 -8.26 11.98 -3.99
N PHE A 85 -7.70 10.75 -4.00
CA PHE A 85 -8.19 9.68 -4.85
C PHE A 85 -9.64 9.28 -4.55
N ILE A 86 -10.04 9.18 -3.28
CA ILE A 86 -11.42 8.80 -2.93
C ILE A 86 -12.43 9.90 -3.27
N ILE A 87 -12.04 11.16 -3.11
CA ILE A 87 -12.88 12.32 -3.49
C ILE A 87 -13.05 12.35 -5.01
N SER A 88 -12.00 12.12 -5.79
CA SER A 88 -12.08 12.11 -7.26
C SER A 88 -12.94 10.97 -7.84
N LYS A 89 -13.36 10.00 -7.00
CA LYS A 89 -14.25 8.90 -7.39
C LYS A 89 -15.70 9.10 -6.93
N GLU A 90 -16.08 10.30 -6.49
CA GLU A 90 -17.43 10.55 -5.97
C GLU A 90 -18.54 10.21 -6.97
N ASP A 91 -18.36 10.56 -8.24
CA ASP A 91 -19.36 10.36 -9.29
C ASP A 91 -19.31 8.97 -9.93
N VAL A 92 -18.24 8.20 -9.68
CA VAL A 92 -18.00 6.91 -10.35
C VAL A 92 -18.23 5.73 -9.40
N TRP A 93 -17.94 5.90 -8.11
CA TRP A 93 -17.98 4.82 -7.13
C TRP A 93 -19.06 5.08 -6.07
N SER A 94 -19.79 4.02 -5.75
CA SER A 94 -20.75 4.05 -4.64
C SER A 94 -20.06 4.46 -3.34
N PRO A 95 -20.79 5.16 -2.43
CA PRO A 95 -20.29 5.45 -1.08
C PRO A 95 -19.76 4.20 -0.35
N ALA A 96 -20.43 3.05 -0.46
CA ALA A 96 -19.97 1.79 0.11
C ALA A 96 -18.59 1.35 -0.43
N LYS A 97 -18.39 1.38 -1.77
CA LYS A 97 -17.09 1.06 -2.38
C LYS A 97 -16.00 2.00 -1.89
N ARG A 98 -16.25 3.31 -1.88
CA ARG A 98 -15.30 4.32 -1.40
C ARG A 98 -14.93 4.10 0.07
N LEU A 99 -15.91 3.84 0.93
CA LEU A 99 -15.72 3.52 2.34
C LEU A 99 -14.86 2.25 2.53
N LEU A 100 -15.17 1.18 1.81
CA LEU A 100 -14.42 -0.07 1.90
C LEU A 100 -12.95 0.13 1.48
N VAL A 101 -12.71 0.82 0.37
CA VAL A 101 -11.37 1.10 -0.15
C VAL A 101 -10.59 1.94 0.85
N PHE A 102 -11.10 3.12 1.22
CA PHE A 102 -10.37 4.07 2.06
C PHE A 102 -9.92 3.42 3.37
N THR A 103 -10.84 2.76 4.07
CA THR A 103 -10.56 2.10 5.36
C THR A 103 -9.70 0.84 5.24
N SER A 104 -9.59 0.24 4.05
CA SER A 104 -8.72 -0.92 3.82
C SER A 104 -7.26 -0.51 3.57
N MET A 105 -7.04 0.69 3.04
CA MET A 105 -5.71 1.25 2.76
C MET A 105 -5.21 2.07 3.94
N VAL A 106 -6.06 2.96 4.45
CA VAL A 106 -5.81 3.81 5.60
C VAL A 106 -6.28 3.06 6.85
N LYS A 107 -5.44 2.12 7.33
CA LYS A 107 -5.67 1.48 8.63
C LYS A 107 -5.59 2.53 9.73
N ASN A 108 -6.70 2.74 10.43
CA ASN A 108 -6.76 3.61 11.61
C ASN A 108 -6.71 2.74 12.89
N LYS A 109 -5.57 2.11 13.17
CA LYS A 109 -5.36 1.36 14.43
C LYS A 109 -4.56 2.21 15.42
N GLY A 110 -5.24 3.11 16.12
CA GLY A 110 -4.72 3.79 17.32
C GLY A 110 -3.64 4.86 17.07
N LYS A 111 -3.31 5.58 18.16
CA LYS A 111 -2.44 6.77 18.18
C LYS A 111 -0.99 6.50 17.74
N ASN A 112 -0.54 5.23 17.74
CA ASN A 112 0.86 4.85 17.44
C ASN A 112 1.03 4.10 16.10
N ASN A 113 0.07 4.18 15.17
CA ASN A 113 0.19 3.44 13.90
C ASN A 113 1.24 4.07 12.97
N LYS A 114 2.41 3.43 12.86
CA LYS A 114 3.51 3.82 11.98
C LYS A 114 3.42 3.24 10.56
N THR A 115 2.37 2.47 10.24
CA THR A 115 2.23 1.86 8.91
C THR A 115 1.91 2.92 7.87
N ILE A 116 2.72 3.07 6.83
CA ILE A 116 2.41 3.99 5.72
C ILE A 116 1.40 3.29 4.78
N PRO A 117 0.28 3.95 4.39
CA PRO A 117 -0.60 3.41 3.35
C PRO A 117 0.16 3.12 2.05
N PRO A 118 -0.22 2.06 1.30
CA PRO A 118 0.40 1.78 0.00
C PRO A 118 0.14 2.91 -1.01
N ILE A 119 0.95 3.01 -2.07
CA ILE A 119 0.70 3.95 -3.18
C ILE A 119 -0.65 3.65 -3.86
N VAL A 120 -1.26 4.68 -4.46
CA VAL A 120 -2.48 4.57 -5.26
C VAL A 120 -2.13 4.09 -6.66
N LYS A 121 -2.72 2.96 -7.08
CA LYS A 121 -2.57 2.34 -8.40
C LYS A 121 -3.92 1.75 -8.80
N GLU A 122 -4.68 2.54 -9.56
CA GLU A 122 -6.12 2.33 -9.75
C GLU A 122 -6.48 1.03 -10.48
N ASP A 123 -5.72 0.68 -11.50
CA ASP A 123 -5.80 -0.58 -12.24
C ASP A 123 -5.71 -1.79 -11.31
N ILE A 124 -4.68 -1.85 -10.47
CA ILE A 124 -4.49 -2.94 -9.50
C ILE A 124 -5.58 -2.95 -8.44
N LEU A 125 -6.06 -1.77 -8.04
CA LEU A 125 -7.13 -1.64 -7.07
C LEU A 125 -8.46 -2.15 -7.61
N ASN A 126 -8.84 -1.75 -8.83
CA ASN A 126 -10.07 -2.19 -9.47
C ASN A 126 -10.09 -3.72 -9.65
N ASP A 127 -8.98 -4.29 -10.10
CA ASP A 127 -8.79 -5.74 -10.21
C ASP A 127 -8.89 -6.44 -8.84
N SER A 128 -8.29 -5.87 -7.79
CA SER A 128 -8.43 -6.37 -6.41
C SER A 128 -9.88 -6.35 -5.90
N ILE A 129 -10.64 -5.30 -6.24
CA ILE A 129 -12.05 -5.14 -5.87
C ILE A 129 -12.91 -6.16 -6.63
N SER A 130 -12.66 -6.37 -7.93
CA SER A 130 -13.38 -7.35 -8.75
C SER A 130 -13.27 -8.74 -8.15
N ILE A 131 -12.05 -9.20 -7.86
CA ILE A 131 -11.82 -10.52 -7.25
C ILE A 131 -12.59 -10.69 -5.93
N ILE A 132 -12.62 -9.66 -5.09
CA ILE A 132 -13.34 -9.74 -3.82
C ILE A 132 -14.86 -9.77 -4.05
N SER A 133 -15.36 -8.96 -4.99
CA SER A 133 -16.77 -8.96 -5.34
C SER A 133 -17.19 -10.33 -5.87
N ASP A 134 -16.43 -10.92 -6.78
CA ASP A 134 -16.72 -12.22 -7.40
C ASP A 134 -16.72 -13.34 -6.35
N LYS A 135 -15.72 -13.36 -5.46
CA LYS A 135 -15.66 -14.31 -4.34
C LYS A 135 -16.87 -14.21 -3.42
N LEU A 136 -17.28 -12.99 -3.06
CA LEU A 136 -18.44 -12.76 -2.20
C LEU A 136 -19.79 -13.05 -2.88
N MET A 137 -19.83 -12.99 -4.22
CA MET A 137 -21.00 -13.41 -4.98
C MET A 137 -21.12 -14.93 -5.04
N GLN A 138 -19.99 -15.66 -5.10
CA GLN A 138 -19.96 -17.13 -5.08
C GLN A 138 -20.21 -17.70 -3.68
N ASP A 139 -19.56 -17.13 -2.66
CA ASP A 139 -19.68 -17.51 -1.27
C ASP A 139 -19.66 -16.27 -0.37
N LYS A 140 -20.81 -15.95 0.22
CA LYS A 140 -20.97 -14.81 1.12
C LYS A 140 -20.10 -14.94 2.37
N ASP A 141 -19.82 -16.16 2.83
CA ASP A 141 -19.07 -16.36 4.07
C ASP A 141 -17.56 -16.26 3.90
N THR A 142 -17.06 -16.30 2.65
CA THR A 142 -15.65 -16.14 2.31
C THR A 142 -14.99 -14.97 3.06
N LEU A 143 -13.89 -15.28 3.74
CA LEU A 143 -13.06 -14.29 4.40
C LEU A 143 -12.24 -13.52 3.35
N PHE A 144 -12.23 -12.20 3.45
CA PHE A 144 -11.48 -11.34 2.52
C PHE A 144 -10.70 -10.25 3.25
N SER A 145 -9.65 -9.75 2.59
CA SER A 145 -8.89 -8.58 3.05
C SER A 145 -8.41 -7.77 1.87
N LEU A 146 -9.20 -6.76 1.45
CA LEU A 146 -8.89 -5.90 0.31
C LEU A 146 -7.49 -5.29 0.41
N GLY A 147 -7.14 -4.75 1.57
CA GLY A 147 -5.81 -4.16 1.76
C GLY A 147 -4.67 -5.19 1.63
N LYS A 148 -4.87 -6.45 2.04
CA LYS A 148 -3.84 -7.50 1.90
C LYS A 148 -3.70 -7.91 0.43
N LEU A 149 -4.81 -8.17 -0.25
CA LEU A 149 -4.83 -8.53 -1.67
C LEU A 149 -4.19 -7.43 -2.53
N TYR A 150 -4.59 -6.17 -2.32
CA TYR A 150 -4.05 -5.04 -3.05
C TYR A 150 -2.53 -4.87 -2.85
N ARG A 151 -2.05 -4.98 -1.61
CA ARG A 151 -0.60 -4.91 -1.33
C ARG A 151 0.17 -6.07 -1.97
N GLN A 152 -0.42 -7.26 -2.01
CA GLN A 152 0.19 -8.40 -2.68
C GLN A 152 0.31 -8.15 -4.18
N LYS A 153 -0.78 -7.73 -4.84
CA LYS A 153 -0.76 -7.43 -6.28
C LYS A 153 0.16 -6.26 -6.64
N LEU A 154 0.26 -5.23 -5.80
CA LEU A 154 1.26 -4.18 -5.95
C LEU A 154 2.68 -4.75 -5.93
N LYS A 155 2.98 -5.61 -4.94
CA LYS A 155 4.28 -6.28 -4.86
C LYS A 155 4.56 -7.09 -6.13
N ASP A 156 3.59 -7.89 -6.58
CA ASP A 156 3.74 -8.72 -7.78
C ASP A 156 3.93 -7.86 -9.04
N TYR A 157 3.26 -6.70 -9.13
CA TYR A 157 3.42 -5.76 -10.23
C TYR A 157 4.83 -5.15 -10.30
N TYR A 158 5.33 -4.63 -9.18
CA TYR A 158 6.66 -3.98 -9.14
C TYR A 158 7.82 -4.96 -9.15
N LEU A 159 7.59 -6.22 -8.73
CA LEU A 159 8.59 -7.28 -8.66
C LEU A 159 8.36 -8.39 -9.69
N LYS A 160 7.57 -8.14 -10.75
CA LYS A 160 7.19 -9.16 -11.75
C LYS A 160 8.38 -9.94 -12.35
N ASP A 161 9.54 -9.30 -12.44
CA ASP A 161 10.76 -9.86 -13.03
C ASP A 161 11.68 -10.50 -11.97
N ILE A 162 11.24 -10.58 -10.70
CA ILE A 162 12.00 -11.11 -9.57
C ILE A 162 11.24 -12.30 -8.97
N PRO A 163 11.78 -13.53 -9.08
CA PRO A 163 11.17 -14.70 -8.48
C PRO A 163 10.97 -14.54 -6.95
N ALA A 164 9.88 -15.09 -6.42
CA ALA A 164 9.55 -14.96 -4.99
C ALA A 164 10.66 -15.49 -4.04
N LYS A 165 11.44 -16.47 -4.49
CA LYS A 165 12.57 -17.08 -3.76
C LYS A 165 13.94 -16.66 -4.31
N TYR A 166 14.01 -15.52 -5.00
CA TYR A 166 15.24 -15.03 -5.61
C TYR A 166 16.35 -14.81 -4.58
N THR A 167 17.56 -15.25 -4.91
CA THR A 167 18.78 -15.01 -4.14
C THR A 167 19.80 -14.37 -5.07
N GLY A 168 20.28 -13.17 -4.73
CA GLY A 168 21.15 -12.39 -5.60
C GLY A 168 21.00 -10.88 -5.41
N TRP A 169 21.84 -10.14 -6.13
CA TRP A 169 21.82 -8.68 -6.15
C TRP A 169 20.79 -8.14 -7.13
N ILE A 170 20.03 -7.14 -6.68
CA ILE A 170 19.11 -6.37 -7.50
C ILE A 170 19.62 -4.94 -7.56
N GLU A 171 19.91 -4.48 -8.76
CA GLU A 171 20.21 -3.08 -9.01
C GLU A 171 18.91 -2.30 -9.24
N ILE A 172 18.82 -1.14 -8.58
CA ILE A 172 17.72 -0.20 -8.72
C ILE A 172 18.31 1.12 -9.21
N GLU A 173 18.03 1.40 -10.48
CA GLU A 173 18.60 2.55 -11.19
C GLU A 173 18.00 3.86 -10.67
N SER A 174 18.87 4.86 -10.49
CA SER A 174 18.53 6.19 -10.00
C SER A 174 17.74 7.02 -11.02
N LYS A 175 17.19 8.15 -10.57
CA LYS A 175 16.58 9.16 -11.45
C LYS A 175 17.56 9.69 -12.50
N LYS A 176 18.83 9.85 -12.13
CA LYS A 176 19.89 10.33 -13.03
C LYS A 176 20.21 9.30 -14.12
N SER A 177 20.23 8.03 -13.75
CA SER A 177 20.52 6.94 -14.68
C SER A 177 19.32 6.59 -15.56
N LYS A 178 18.10 6.68 -15.03
CA LYS A 178 16.88 6.21 -15.68
C LYS A 178 15.63 7.00 -15.29
N PRO A 179 15.53 8.27 -15.75
CA PRO A 179 14.47 9.17 -15.33
C PRO A 179 13.06 8.66 -15.65
N GLU A 180 12.90 7.94 -16.77
CA GLU A 180 11.61 7.42 -17.24
C GLU A 180 11.06 6.27 -16.38
N LYS A 181 11.93 5.55 -15.66
CA LYS A 181 11.53 4.48 -14.73
C LYS A 181 11.58 4.91 -13.27
N TYR A 182 11.90 6.17 -12.99
CA TYR A 182 12.16 6.64 -11.63
C TYR A 182 11.04 6.29 -10.63
N GLU A 183 9.78 6.59 -10.95
CA GLU A 183 8.64 6.28 -10.06
C GLU A 183 8.47 4.77 -9.83
N GLN A 184 8.73 3.94 -10.85
CA GLN A 184 8.67 2.48 -10.72
C GLN A 184 9.81 1.95 -9.86
N ASN A 185 11.02 2.49 -10.05
CA ASN A 185 12.21 2.13 -9.28
C ASN A 185 12.10 2.59 -7.82
N LEU A 186 11.48 3.74 -7.57
CA LEU A 186 11.21 4.25 -6.22
C LEU A 186 10.29 3.30 -5.44
N GLU A 187 9.20 2.85 -6.06
CA GLU A 187 8.31 1.87 -5.43
C GLU A 187 8.98 0.50 -5.29
N LYS A 188 9.76 0.07 -6.28
CA LYS A 188 10.57 -1.16 -6.18
C LYS A 188 11.54 -1.10 -5.00
N LEU A 189 12.23 0.03 -4.79
CA LEU A 189 13.11 0.25 -3.64
C LEU A 189 12.34 0.16 -2.32
N LYS A 190 11.20 0.84 -2.20
CA LYS A 190 10.38 0.81 -0.97
C LYS A 190 9.86 -0.58 -0.64
N ILE A 191 9.51 -1.37 -1.65
CA ILE A 191 9.00 -2.75 -1.49
C ILE A 191 10.13 -3.72 -1.10
N LEU A 192 11.31 -3.58 -1.69
CA LEU A 192 12.48 -4.42 -1.41
C LEU A 192 13.23 -4.01 -0.14
N SER A 193 12.95 -2.84 0.43
CA SER A 193 13.62 -2.37 1.63
C SER A 193 13.23 -3.18 2.88
N ASN A 194 14.22 -3.52 3.70
CA ASN A 194 13.98 -4.08 5.03
C ASN A 194 13.20 -3.08 5.91
N ARG A 195 12.37 -3.57 6.83
CA ARG A 195 11.55 -2.75 7.74
C ARG A 195 12.37 -1.80 8.64
N LEU A 196 13.65 -2.11 8.87
CA LEU A 196 14.55 -1.30 9.70
C LEU A 196 15.31 -0.25 8.88
N TRP A 197 15.27 -0.32 7.55
CA TRP A 197 15.92 0.63 6.68
C TRP A 197 15.06 1.88 6.50
N CYS A 198 15.72 3.04 6.41
CA CYS A 198 15.04 4.31 6.20
C CYS A 198 14.39 4.42 4.81
N THR A 199 14.85 3.65 3.83
CA THR A 199 14.32 3.58 2.45
C THR A 199 12.95 2.93 2.32
N GLN A 200 12.39 2.37 3.40
CA GLN A 200 10.97 2.05 3.45
C GLN A 200 10.09 3.33 3.41
N LYS A 201 10.68 4.47 3.77
CA LYS A 201 10.04 5.78 3.86
C LYS A 201 10.28 6.56 2.56
N ASP A 202 9.23 7.25 2.11
CA ASP A 202 9.20 7.96 0.84
C ASP A 202 10.26 9.06 0.78
N THR A 203 10.42 9.82 1.87
CA THR A 203 11.40 10.91 1.93
C THR A 203 12.82 10.41 1.66
N HIS A 204 13.28 9.34 2.34
CA HIS A 204 14.64 8.83 2.17
C HIS A 204 14.81 8.08 0.86
N ALA A 205 13.82 7.26 0.48
CA ALA A 205 13.84 6.54 -0.78
C ALA A 205 14.00 7.50 -1.97
N LYS A 206 13.26 8.62 -1.97
CA LYS A 206 13.40 9.68 -2.98
C LYS A 206 14.78 10.28 -2.96
N THR A 207 15.22 10.81 -1.82
CA THR A 207 16.53 11.48 -1.73
C THR A 207 17.67 10.57 -2.18
N TYR A 208 17.66 9.30 -1.81
CA TYR A 208 18.73 8.38 -2.20
C TYR A 208 18.67 8.03 -3.69
N LEU A 209 17.49 7.68 -4.19
CA LEU A 209 17.32 7.27 -5.59
C LEU A 209 17.38 8.43 -6.58
N GLU A 210 17.20 9.68 -6.13
CA GLU A 210 17.50 10.88 -6.93
C GLU A 210 19.01 11.09 -7.09
N ASN A 211 19.79 10.72 -6.08
CA ASN A 211 21.22 11.03 -6.03
C ASN A 211 22.11 9.92 -6.61
N GLY A 212 21.70 8.66 -6.52
CA GLY A 212 22.38 7.56 -7.19
C GLY A 212 21.71 6.21 -6.99
N ASN A 213 22.37 5.16 -7.47
CA ASN A 213 21.78 3.82 -7.57
C ASN A 213 21.70 3.16 -6.19
N MET A 214 20.81 2.18 -6.08
CA MET A 214 20.68 1.35 -4.89
C MET A 214 20.84 -0.11 -5.28
N HIS A 215 21.70 -0.84 -4.58
CA HIS A 215 21.85 -2.28 -4.77
C HIS A 215 21.32 -3.02 -3.56
N ILE A 216 20.43 -3.99 -3.75
CA ILE A 216 19.86 -4.78 -2.65
C ILE A 216 20.19 -6.25 -2.87
N TYR A 217 20.83 -6.87 -1.88
CA TYR A 217 21.01 -8.32 -1.87
C TYR A 217 19.79 -8.98 -1.24
N LEU A 218 19.18 -9.90 -1.98
CA LEU A 218 18.14 -10.77 -1.47
C LEU A 218 18.69 -12.16 -1.18
N GLU A 219 18.19 -12.77 -0.12
CA GLU A 219 18.32 -14.20 0.16
C GLU A 219 16.92 -14.80 0.30
N ASN A 220 16.58 -15.73 -0.59
CA ASN A 220 15.25 -16.35 -0.66
C ASN A 220 14.11 -15.31 -0.63
N GLY A 221 14.29 -14.22 -1.38
CA GLY A 221 13.34 -13.10 -1.48
C GLY A 221 13.36 -12.09 -0.32
N ASN A 222 14.22 -12.28 0.69
CA ASN A 222 14.32 -11.39 1.84
C ASN A 222 15.53 -10.46 1.73
N PRO A 223 15.39 -9.15 2.00
CA PRO A 223 16.48 -8.20 1.89
C PRO A 223 17.47 -8.32 3.05
N LYS A 224 18.74 -8.54 2.71
CA LYS A 224 19.84 -8.82 3.65
C LYS A 224 20.88 -7.69 3.70
N LEU A 225 21.27 -7.19 2.54
CA LEU A 225 22.19 -6.06 2.41
C LEU A 225 21.62 -4.99 1.49
N CYS A 226 22.00 -3.74 1.75
CA CYS A 226 21.72 -2.60 0.89
C CYS A 226 22.99 -1.76 0.70
N LEU A 227 23.27 -1.37 -0.54
CA LEU A 227 24.33 -0.41 -0.88
C LEU A 227 23.70 0.87 -1.41
N ARG A 228 24.10 2.01 -0.86
CA ARG A 228 23.76 3.32 -1.41
C ARG A 228 24.94 3.84 -2.22
N ILE A 229 24.71 4.09 -3.49
CA ILE A 229 25.72 4.54 -4.43
C ILE A 229 25.42 6.00 -4.79
N SER A 230 26.43 6.86 -4.78
CA SER A 230 26.34 8.23 -5.29
C SER A 230 27.46 8.48 -6.29
N GLY A 231 27.11 8.82 -7.52
CA GLY A 231 28.08 8.90 -8.61
C GLY A 231 28.76 7.54 -8.85
N CYS A 232 30.08 7.48 -8.62
CA CYS A 232 30.88 6.27 -8.78
C CYS A 232 31.27 5.63 -7.44
N GLU A 233 30.74 6.10 -6.31
CA GLU A 233 31.20 5.69 -4.98
C GLU A 233 30.07 5.07 -4.15
N ILE A 234 30.41 4.03 -3.40
CA ILE A 234 29.55 3.41 -2.40
C ILE A 234 29.68 4.22 -1.11
N GLN A 235 28.60 4.89 -0.76
CA GLN A 235 28.52 5.83 0.34
C GLN A 235 27.98 5.18 1.62
N GLU A 236 27.34 4.03 1.50
CA GLU A 236 26.74 3.34 2.64
C GLU A 236 26.51 1.86 2.36
N ILE A 237 26.74 1.05 3.38
CA ILE A 237 26.42 -0.38 3.40
C ILE A 237 25.57 -0.66 4.65
N GLN A 238 24.34 -1.14 4.44
CA GLN A 238 23.41 -1.47 5.52
C GLN A 238 23.13 -2.98 5.55
N GLY A 239 23.29 -3.59 6.72
CA GLY A 239 22.74 -4.91 7.02
C GLY A 239 21.30 -4.83 7.54
N GLU A 240 20.68 -5.99 7.79
CA GLU A 240 19.29 -6.09 8.27
C GLU A 240 19.02 -5.28 9.55
N LYS A 241 20.00 -5.21 10.46
CA LYS A 241 19.88 -4.53 11.76
C LYS A 241 20.01 -3.02 11.68
N ASN A 242 20.47 -2.47 10.55
CA ASN A 242 20.71 -1.04 10.34
C ASN A 242 21.53 -0.39 11.47
N ASN A 243 22.62 -1.04 11.86
CA ASN A 243 23.50 -0.65 12.97
C ASN A 243 24.95 -0.42 12.51
N SER A 244 25.15 -0.19 11.21
CA SER A 244 26.47 -0.03 10.57
C SER A 244 27.41 -1.23 10.73
N VAL A 245 26.87 -2.41 11.05
CA VAL A 245 27.61 -3.68 11.08
C VAL A 245 27.08 -4.58 9.97
N ILE A 246 27.99 -5.12 9.17
CA ILE A 246 27.67 -6.09 8.11
C ILE A 246 27.64 -7.47 8.76
N PRO A 247 26.54 -8.25 8.63
CA PRO A 247 26.52 -9.61 9.15
C PRO A 247 27.59 -10.46 8.45
N ILE A 248 28.37 -11.20 9.25
CA ILE A 248 29.59 -11.88 8.77
C ILE A 248 29.30 -12.87 7.65
N GLU A 249 28.13 -13.53 7.71
CA GLU A 249 27.69 -14.48 6.69
C GLU A 249 27.56 -13.87 5.29
N TYR A 250 27.42 -12.54 5.19
CA TYR A 250 27.33 -11.82 3.91
C TYR A 250 28.59 -11.06 3.51
N ILE A 251 29.67 -11.06 4.31
CA ILE A 251 30.91 -10.34 3.97
C ILE A 251 31.50 -10.87 2.66
N LYS A 252 31.55 -12.20 2.50
CA LYS A 252 32.05 -12.82 1.26
C LYS A 252 31.21 -12.39 0.05
N THR A 253 29.89 -12.49 0.15
CA THR A 253 28.94 -12.09 -0.90
C THR A 253 29.07 -10.62 -1.26
N LEU A 254 29.28 -9.76 -0.26
CA LEU A 254 29.54 -8.34 -0.46
C LEU A 254 30.84 -8.12 -1.23
N LYS A 255 31.96 -8.71 -0.78
CA LYS A 255 33.27 -8.56 -1.45
C LYS A 255 33.23 -9.05 -2.89
N GLU A 256 32.58 -10.18 -3.16
CA GLU A 256 32.37 -10.68 -4.52
C GLU A 256 31.60 -9.67 -5.40
N HIS A 257 30.57 -9.02 -4.86
CA HIS A 257 29.83 -7.98 -5.59
C HIS A 257 30.68 -6.74 -5.85
N LEU A 258 31.40 -6.28 -4.84
CA LEU A 258 32.27 -5.10 -4.93
C LEU A 258 33.36 -5.28 -5.98
N ASN A 259 34.04 -6.43 -5.97
CA ASN A 259 35.11 -6.76 -6.92
C ASN A 259 34.63 -6.83 -8.37
N ASN A 260 33.36 -7.20 -8.59
CA ASN A 260 32.74 -7.24 -9.91
C ASN A 260 32.04 -5.93 -10.28
N SER A 261 32.03 -4.95 -9.38
CA SER A 261 31.37 -3.67 -9.59
C SER A 261 32.32 -2.62 -10.16
N LYS A 262 31.76 -1.62 -10.83
CA LYS A 262 32.49 -0.42 -11.28
C LYS A 262 32.62 0.67 -10.21
N TYR A 263 32.17 0.39 -9.00
CA TYR A 263 32.03 1.40 -7.94
C TYR A 263 33.22 1.37 -7.00
N LEU A 264 33.67 2.55 -6.59
CA LEU A 264 34.73 2.73 -5.61
C LEU A 264 34.13 2.64 -4.20
N LEU A 265 34.89 2.11 -3.25
CA LEU A 265 34.55 2.19 -1.84
C LEU A 265 35.02 3.55 -1.30
N SER A 266 34.20 4.18 -0.45
CA SER A 266 34.69 5.26 0.38
C SER A 266 35.60 4.72 1.49
N ASP A 267 36.50 5.56 2.03
CA ASP A 267 37.37 5.20 3.15
C ASP A 267 36.56 4.68 4.36
N ASP A 268 35.41 5.31 4.63
CA ASP A 268 34.49 4.88 5.69
C ASP A 268 33.95 3.47 5.46
N MET A 269 33.64 3.11 4.21
CA MET A 269 33.11 1.78 3.88
C MET A 269 34.19 0.71 3.95
N GLU A 270 35.42 1.02 3.54
CA GLU A 270 36.56 0.12 3.75
C GLU A 270 36.75 -0.18 5.25
N PHE A 271 36.64 0.84 6.10
CA PHE A 271 36.75 0.70 7.54
C PHE A 271 35.63 -0.17 8.12
N ILE A 272 34.38 0.06 7.71
CA ILE A 272 33.22 -0.75 8.16
C ILE A 272 33.36 -2.23 7.78
N ILE A 273 33.85 -2.52 6.56
CA ILE A 273 34.10 -3.89 6.13
C ILE A 273 35.16 -4.54 7.02
N LYS A 274 36.31 -3.86 7.22
CA LYS A 274 37.40 -4.37 8.08
C LYS A 274 36.95 -4.57 9.53
N LEU A 275 36.18 -3.63 10.10
CA LEU A 275 35.61 -3.78 11.44
C LEU A 275 34.70 -4.99 11.56
N SER A 276 33.84 -5.20 10.56
CA SER A 276 32.89 -6.33 10.56
C SER A 276 33.61 -7.68 10.48
N GLU A 277 34.85 -7.73 9.99
CA GLU A 277 35.69 -8.94 9.98
C GLU A 277 36.38 -9.21 11.33
N ILE A 278 36.50 -8.21 12.20
CA ILE A 278 37.24 -8.30 13.48
C ILE A 278 36.29 -8.44 14.67
N MET A 279 35.05 -7.96 14.57
CA MET A 279 34.06 -7.98 15.66
C MET A 279 33.41 -9.35 15.91
N ASP A 280 34.10 -10.43 15.55
CA ASP A 280 33.72 -11.82 15.77
C ASP A 280 34.41 -12.39 17.03
#